data_AF-A0A5C4M3G2-F1
#
_entry.id   AF-A0A5C4M3G2-F1
#
_cell.length_a   1.000
_cell.length_b   1.000
_cell.length_c   1.000
_cell.angle_alpha   90.00
_cell.angle_beta   90.00
_cell.angle_gamma   90.00
#
_symmetry.space_group_name_H-M   'P 1'
#
loop_
_entity.id
_entity.type
_entity.pdbx_description
1 polymer ?
#
loop_
_entity_poly.entity_id
_entity_poly.type
_entity_poly.pdbx_seq_one_letter_code
_entity_poly.pdbx_strand_id
1 'polypeptide(L)'
;MRDAREPELNSGILPGNVHADDWIMLVLAVISVGLPAYLMLSPTPHEAAMWFFYTDAGVCVAFLGDFLWRWRRHGWRKRFLARNWYELFAMVPVAHPVLLGGHRFVVVVLLLVRIGRAVDRALGEQFTYRLVDKLSDPIVRAVKKPVTIAVLDEVVKVLETGNYPENLARSLDAHREELRAIITEKVSQDRQLGRLRRVPFHGEMVRGVVDTSFRVVLEVLLDPRIDEFFSTVVRENREQIRRAVELGLNELEESELEERLRVRTQRSAVKEFDRRHRR
;
A
#
# COMPACT_ATOMS: atom_id res chain seq x y z
N MET A 1 -28.51 29.39 15.14
CA MET A 1 -27.69 28.86 16.25
C MET A 1 -26.59 28.01 15.65
N ARG A 2 -25.44 28.65 15.41
CA ARG A 2 -24.19 28.02 15.01
C ARG A 2 -23.43 27.71 16.29
N ASP A 3 -22.92 26.49 16.44
CA ASP A 3 -21.67 26.31 17.16
C ASP A 3 -20.84 25.24 16.47
N ALA A 4 -19.64 25.65 16.06
CA ALA A 4 -18.74 24.92 15.21
C ALA A 4 -17.79 24.11 16.09
N ARG A 5 -17.69 22.81 15.83
CA ARG A 5 -16.55 22.01 16.31
C ARG A 5 -15.34 22.38 15.47
N GLU A 6 -14.65 23.43 15.87
CA GLU A 6 -13.28 23.67 15.46
C GLU A 6 -12.38 22.59 16.09
N PRO A 7 -11.53 21.91 15.30
CA PRO A 7 -10.42 21.17 15.86
C PRO A 7 -9.46 22.20 16.46
N GLU A 8 -9.05 22.00 17.72
CA GLU A 8 -7.99 22.78 18.37
C GLU A 8 -6.67 22.62 17.59
N LEU A 9 -6.54 23.42 16.52
CA LEU A 9 -5.28 23.85 15.94
C LEU A 9 -4.71 24.93 16.87
N ASN A 10 -4.37 24.55 18.11
CA ASN A 10 -3.61 25.42 18.99
C ASN A 10 -2.11 25.18 18.77
N SER A 11 -1.62 25.91 17.76
CA SER A 11 -0.33 26.57 17.67
C SER A 11 0.76 26.16 18.68
N GLY A 12 1.62 25.25 18.24
CA GLY A 12 3.06 25.28 18.58
C GLY A 12 3.91 26.03 17.54
N ILE A 13 3.26 26.74 16.60
CA ILE A 13 3.92 27.59 15.60
C ILE A 13 3.56 29.05 15.93
N LEU A 14 4.21 29.60 16.96
CA LEU A 14 4.47 31.03 17.03
C LEU A 14 5.91 31.23 16.53
N PRO A 15 6.15 32.05 15.50
CA PRO A 15 7.49 32.52 15.17
C PRO A 15 7.86 33.60 16.21
N GLY A 16 8.30 33.18 17.39
CA GLY A 16 8.48 34.11 18.50
C GLY A 16 8.81 33.42 19.82
N ASN A 17 10.00 32.84 19.88
CA ASN A 17 10.86 32.55 21.04
C ASN A 17 11.52 31.20 20.80
N VAL A 18 12.66 31.23 20.11
CA VAL A 18 13.69 30.22 20.36
C VAL A 18 14.00 30.36 21.86
N HIS A 19 13.45 29.49 22.69
CA HIS A 19 13.80 29.48 24.11
C HIS A 19 15.32 29.35 24.19
N ALA A 20 15.98 30.12 25.08
CA ALA A 20 17.43 30.03 25.25
C ALA A 20 17.90 28.57 25.44
N ASP A 21 17.03 27.75 26.02
CA ASP A 21 17.18 26.30 26.18
C ASP A 21 17.40 25.55 24.85
N ASP A 22 16.76 25.94 23.75
CA ASP A 22 16.94 25.29 22.45
C ASP A 22 18.28 25.63 21.81
N TRP A 23 18.76 26.86 21.99
CA TRP A 23 20.11 27.25 21.57
C TRP A 23 21.18 26.58 22.42
N ILE A 24 20.97 26.49 23.73
CA ILE A 24 21.87 25.76 24.64
C ILE A 24 21.96 24.29 24.22
N MET A 25 20.81 23.66 23.92
CA MET A 25 20.75 22.27 23.51
C MET A 25 21.31 22.03 22.11
N LEU A 26 21.20 22.99 21.20
CA LEU A 26 21.85 22.95 19.89
C LEU A 26 23.37 23.04 20.03
N VAL A 27 23.88 23.97 20.86
CA VAL A 27 25.31 24.11 21.15
C VAL A 27 25.85 22.84 21.81
N LEU A 28 25.13 22.29 22.79
CA LEU A 28 25.45 21.00 23.41
C LEU A 28 25.49 19.86 22.37
N ALA A 29 24.58 19.86 21.39
CA ALA A 29 24.57 18.84 20.33
C ALA A 29 25.76 18.98 19.38
N VAL A 30 26.13 20.22 19.01
CA VAL A 30 27.34 20.50 18.21
C VAL A 30 28.59 20.05 18.97
N ILE A 31 28.70 20.34 20.26
CA ILE A 31 29.81 19.90 21.10
C ILE A 31 29.84 18.37 21.19
N SER A 32 28.69 17.73 21.40
CA SER A 32 28.54 16.27 21.53
C SER A 32 28.95 15.49 20.27
N VAL A 33 28.85 16.11 19.08
CA VAL A 33 29.28 15.51 17.80
C VAL A 33 30.71 15.92 17.44
N GLY A 34 31.07 17.18 17.67
CA GLY A 34 32.38 17.72 17.32
C GLY A 34 33.51 17.15 18.16
N LEU A 35 33.29 16.96 19.46
CA LEU A 35 34.31 16.46 20.39
C LEU A 35 34.78 15.04 20.03
N PRO A 36 33.89 14.04 19.82
CA PRO A 36 34.33 12.69 19.45
C PRO A 36 34.84 12.61 18.01
N ALA A 37 34.28 13.41 17.08
CA ALA A 37 34.78 13.49 15.72
C ALA A 37 36.23 14.00 15.67
N TYR A 38 36.55 15.03 16.44
CA TYR A 38 37.91 15.55 16.56
C TYR A 38 38.89 14.49 17.12
N LEU A 39 38.46 13.74 18.14
CA LEU A 39 39.25 12.64 18.72
C LEU A 39 39.46 11.46 17.75
N MET A 40 38.52 11.20 16.84
CA MET A 40 38.73 10.18 15.81
C MET A 40 39.77 10.62 14.76
N LEU A 41 39.89 11.92 14.49
CA LEU A 41 40.82 12.45 13.49
C LEU A 41 42.21 12.78 14.07
N SER A 42 42.34 12.99 15.38
CA SER A 42 43.58 13.43 16.06
C SER A 42 44.03 12.44 17.14
N PRO A 43 45.27 11.89 17.08
CA PRO A 43 45.83 11.10 18.16
C PRO A 43 46.17 12.00 19.36
N THR A 44 45.32 11.96 20.39
CA THR A 44 45.46 12.79 21.59
C THR A 44 46.10 12.01 22.76
N PRO A 45 46.88 12.69 23.63
CA PRO A 45 47.49 12.07 24.80
C PRO A 45 46.44 11.59 25.82
N HIS A 46 46.77 10.53 26.58
CA HIS A 46 45.83 9.80 27.46
C HIS A 46 45.22 10.67 28.57
N GLU A 47 45.93 11.71 29.03
CA GLU A 47 45.42 12.64 30.04
C GLU A 47 44.28 13.53 29.50
N ALA A 48 44.34 13.90 28.21
CA ALA A 48 43.29 14.69 27.57
C ALA A 48 42.03 13.84 27.35
N ALA A 49 42.17 12.54 27.04
CA ALA A 49 41.05 11.63 26.81
C ALA A 49 40.08 11.54 28.00
N MET A 50 40.58 11.63 29.24
CA MET A 50 39.74 11.56 30.43
C MET A 50 38.91 12.84 30.63
N TRP A 51 39.47 14.01 30.33
CA TRP A 51 38.71 15.27 30.31
C TRP A 51 37.62 15.28 29.25
N PHE A 52 37.92 14.75 28.06
CA PHE A 52 36.92 14.59 26.99
C PHE A 52 35.80 13.63 27.39
N PHE A 53 36.12 12.54 28.11
CA PHE A 53 35.12 11.62 28.64
C PHE A 53 34.18 12.31 29.64
N TYR A 54 34.70 13.06 30.61
CA TYR A 54 33.85 13.78 31.57
C TYR A 54 32.97 14.83 30.90
N THR A 55 33.51 15.51 29.88
CA THR A 55 32.74 16.48 29.10
C THR A 55 31.61 15.80 28.33
N ASP A 56 31.90 14.71 27.62
CA ASP A 56 30.90 13.95 26.87
C ASP A 56 29.82 13.34 27.79
N ALA A 57 30.23 12.81 28.95
CA ALA A 57 29.34 12.29 29.96
C ALA A 57 28.43 13.38 30.54
N GLY A 58 28.96 14.59 30.79
CA GLY A 58 28.17 15.73 31.25
C GLY A 58 27.10 16.14 30.24
N VAL A 59 27.45 16.17 28.96
CA VAL A 59 26.48 16.45 27.88
C VAL A 59 25.42 15.35 27.78
N CYS A 60 25.81 14.09 27.92
CA CYS A 60 24.86 12.96 27.93
C CYS A 60 23.87 13.05 29.10
N VAL A 61 24.33 13.42 30.30
CA VAL A 61 23.48 13.60 31.48
C VAL A 61 22.50 14.76 31.28
N ALA A 62 22.95 15.88 30.70
CA ALA A 62 22.07 17.00 30.37
C ALA A 62 20.96 16.57 29.38
N PHE A 63 21.30 15.78 28.36
CA PHE A 63 20.32 15.23 27.41
C PHE A 63 19.36 14.22 28.05
N LEU A 64 19.84 13.37 28.96
CA LEU A 64 19.01 12.45 29.71
C LEU A 64 18.00 13.20 30.60
N GLY A 65 18.46 14.25 31.29
CA GLY A 65 17.60 15.10 32.12
C GLY A 65 16.48 15.76 31.31
N ASP A 66 16.81 16.35 30.17
CA ASP A 66 15.84 16.95 29.25
C ASP A 66 14.83 15.90 28.71
N PHE A 67 15.31 14.71 28.34
CA PHE A 67 14.43 13.63 27.88
C PHE A 67 13.47 13.14 28.98
N LEU A 68 13.97 12.92 30.20
CA LEU A 68 13.15 12.52 31.35
C LEU A 68 12.10 13.59 31.68
N TRP A 69 12.47 14.86 31.59
CA TRP A 69 11.56 15.98 31.78
C TRP A 69 10.46 16.00 30.72
N ARG A 70 10.81 15.85 29.44
CA ARG A 70 9.85 15.76 28.32
C ARG A 70 8.94 14.54 28.43
N TRP A 71 9.49 13.40 28.83
CA TRP A 71 8.74 12.16 29.04
C TRP A 71 7.75 12.29 30.20
N ARG A 72 8.15 12.97 31.29
CA ARG A 72 7.28 13.31 32.41
C ARG A 72 6.14 14.24 32.00
N ARG A 73 6.42 15.30 31.21
CA ARG A 73 5.38 16.22 30.69
C ARG A 73 4.34 15.50 29.81
N HIS A 74 4.75 14.46 29.08
CA HIS A 74 3.87 13.64 28.24
C HIS A 74 3.17 12.49 28.98
N GLY A 75 3.23 12.49 30.32
CA GLY A 75 2.52 11.51 31.14
C GLY A 75 3.09 10.09 31.05
N TRP A 76 4.41 9.94 30.87
CA TRP A 76 5.11 8.66 30.93
C TRP A 76 4.62 7.59 29.93
N ARG A 77 4.04 8.02 28.80
CA ARG A 77 3.51 7.10 27.80
C ARG A 77 4.61 6.25 27.15
N LYS A 78 4.43 4.92 27.11
CA LYS A 78 5.37 3.99 26.43
C LYS A 78 5.54 4.29 24.93
N ARG A 79 4.51 4.85 24.30
CA ARG A 79 4.55 5.28 22.89
C ARG A 79 5.58 6.41 22.65
N PHE A 80 5.86 7.24 23.67
CA PHE A 80 6.90 8.27 23.59
C PHE A 80 8.29 7.64 23.51
N LEU A 81 8.54 6.57 24.26
CA LEU A 81 9.83 5.85 24.22
C LEU A 81 10.01 5.08 22.90
N ALA A 82 8.96 4.41 22.42
CA ALA A 82 8.98 3.75 21.11
C ALA A 82 9.20 4.72 19.94
N ARG A 83 8.80 5.99 20.10
CA ARG A 83 9.00 7.06 19.12
C ARG A 83 10.42 7.64 19.19
N ASN A 84 10.90 7.92 20.40
CA ASN A 84 12.17 8.61 20.64
C ASN A 84 13.31 7.65 21.02
N TRP A 85 13.25 6.40 20.55
CA TRP A 85 14.23 5.36 20.89
C TRP A 85 15.66 5.76 20.51
N TYR A 86 15.83 6.53 19.42
CA TYR A 86 17.11 7.08 18.99
C TYR A 86 17.70 8.09 19.99
N GLU A 87 16.87 8.84 20.72
CA GLU A 87 17.34 9.75 21.77
C GLU A 87 17.99 8.97 22.91
N LEU A 88 17.51 7.76 23.21
CA LEU A 88 18.09 6.89 24.24
C LEU A 88 19.50 6.39 23.84
N PHE A 89 19.70 6.06 22.56
CA PHE A 89 21.01 5.68 22.04
C PHE A 89 21.99 6.86 22.01
N ALA A 90 21.50 8.08 21.77
CA ALA A 90 22.33 9.29 21.81
C ALA A 90 22.88 9.61 23.23
N MET A 91 22.32 9.02 24.29
CA MET A 91 22.75 9.20 25.69
C MET A 91 23.94 8.33 26.09
N VAL A 92 24.38 7.41 25.23
CA VAL A 92 25.57 6.60 25.49
C VAL A 92 26.81 7.48 25.28
N PRO A 93 27.72 7.61 26.27
CA PRO A 93 28.96 8.35 26.11
C PRO A 93 29.84 7.69 25.04
N VAL A 94 30.10 8.40 23.94
CA VAL A 94 30.89 7.91 22.81
C VAL A 94 32.39 7.95 23.15
N ALA A 95 32.78 8.86 24.05
CA ALA A 95 34.16 9.02 24.51
C ALA A 95 34.66 7.91 25.46
N HIS A 96 33.89 6.83 25.65
CA HIS A 96 34.33 5.73 26.53
C HIS A 96 35.58 5.03 25.95
N PRO A 97 36.69 4.92 26.69
CA PRO A 97 37.97 4.43 26.17
C PRO A 97 37.90 3.00 25.60
N VAL A 98 36.99 2.16 26.11
CA VAL A 98 36.74 0.79 25.59
C VAL A 98 36.05 0.79 24.21
N LEU A 99 35.18 1.77 23.92
CA LEU A 99 34.46 1.84 22.62
C LEU A 99 35.38 2.30 21.49
N LEU A 100 36.27 3.25 21.78
CA LEU A 100 37.29 3.75 20.85
C LEU A 100 38.38 2.70 20.54
N GLY A 101 38.69 1.82 21.49
CA GLY A 101 39.72 0.78 21.33
C GLY A 101 39.32 -0.47 20.55
N GLY A 102 38.04 -0.86 20.54
CA GLY A 102 37.61 -2.17 19.98
C GLY A 102 36.51 -2.13 18.92
N HIS A 103 35.65 -1.10 18.88
CA HIS A 103 34.42 -1.14 18.07
C HIS A 103 34.13 0.19 17.36
N ARG A 104 35.01 0.58 16.42
CA ARG A 104 34.84 1.79 15.59
C ARG A 104 33.47 1.87 14.90
N PHE A 105 32.90 0.72 14.52
CA PHE A 105 31.54 0.65 13.97
C PHE A 105 30.48 1.18 14.94
N VAL A 106 30.54 0.81 16.21
CA VAL A 106 29.60 1.29 17.25
C VAL A 106 29.74 2.79 17.44
N VAL A 107 30.97 3.31 17.45
CA VAL A 107 31.25 4.76 17.53
C VAL A 107 30.64 5.51 16.36
N VAL A 108 30.83 5.02 15.13
CA VAL A 108 30.24 5.64 13.92
C VAL A 108 28.72 5.61 13.97
N VAL A 109 28.12 4.47 14.36
CA VAL A 109 26.66 4.36 14.49
C VAL A 109 26.12 5.33 15.55
N LEU A 110 26.76 5.42 16.73
CA LEU A 110 26.35 6.37 17.77
C LEU A 110 26.52 7.83 17.33
N LEU A 111 27.58 8.15 16.58
CA LEU A 111 27.80 9.48 16.02
C LEU A 111 26.71 9.83 14.99
N LEU A 112 26.34 8.89 14.13
CA LEU A 112 25.23 9.04 13.19
C LEU A 112 23.89 9.25 13.91
N VAL A 113 23.64 8.51 14.99
CA VAL A 113 22.44 8.70 15.84
C VAL A 113 22.43 10.09 16.48
N ARG A 114 23.58 10.57 16.99
CA ARG A 114 23.70 11.93 17.57
C ARG A 114 23.50 13.02 16.52
N ILE A 115 24.03 12.85 15.31
CA ILE A 115 23.77 13.74 14.17
C ILE A 115 22.28 13.73 13.82
N GLY A 116 21.67 12.55 13.73
CA GLY A 116 20.23 12.41 13.49
C GLY A 116 19.39 13.16 14.52
N ARG A 117 19.75 13.05 15.81
CA ARG A 117 19.12 13.83 16.89
C ARG A 117 19.35 15.34 16.75
N ALA A 118 20.57 15.77 16.44
CA ALA A 118 20.89 17.19 16.27
C ALA A 118 20.10 17.81 15.12
N VAL A 119 19.97 17.06 14.01
CA VAL A 119 19.17 17.43 12.84
C VAL A 119 17.68 17.47 13.16
N ASP A 120 17.17 16.45 13.85
CA ASP A 120 15.76 16.38 14.27
C ASP A 120 15.39 17.54 15.22
N ARG A 121 16.31 17.94 16.11
CA ARG A 121 16.13 19.11 16.98
C ARG A 121 16.24 20.44 16.23
N ALA A 122 17.12 20.55 15.23
CA ALA A 122 17.29 21.77 14.43
C ALA A 122 16.16 22.00 13.41
N LEU A 123 15.53 20.92 12.91
CA LEU A 123 14.52 20.98 11.85
C LEU A 123 13.06 20.80 12.36
N GLY A 124 12.88 20.69 13.68
CA GLY A 124 11.61 20.44 14.34
C GLY A 124 11.20 18.96 14.31
N GLU A 125 10.49 18.51 15.35
CA GLU A 125 10.18 17.12 15.80
C GLU A 125 9.53 16.14 14.77
N GLN A 126 9.64 16.37 13.46
CA GLN A 126 8.94 15.63 12.41
C GLN A 126 9.81 15.33 11.17
N PHE A 127 11.12 15.60 11.19
CA PHE A 127 11.96 15.39 10.01
C PHE A 127 12.09 13.90 9.66
N THR A 128 12.27 13.05 10.67
CA THR A 128 12.39 11.59 10.49
C THR A 128 11.14 10.98 9.88
N TYR A 129 9.94 11.41 10.29
CA TYR A 129 8.67 10.99 9.69
C TYR A 129 8.57 11.38 8.22
N ARG A 130 8.85 12.66 7.90
CA ARG A 130 8.84 13.14 6.52
C ARG A 130 9.88 12.43 5.65
N LEU A 131 11.02 12.05 6.22
CA LEU A 131 12.05 11.31 5.52
C LEU A 131 11.63 9.85 5.27
N VAL A 132 11.09 9.16 6.27
CA VAL A 132 10.60 7.77 6.13
C VAL A 132 9.46 7.71 5.13
N ASP A 133 8.42 8.54 5.26
CA ASP A 133 7.30 8.54 4.30
C ASP A 133 7.78 8.83 2.88
N LYS A 134 8.66 9.82 2.70
CA LYS A 134 9.17 10.21 1.37
C LYS A 134 10.10 9.19 0.73
N LEU A 135 10.77 8.35 1.54
CA LEU A 135 11.62 7.26 1.06
C LEU A 135 10.85 5.94 0.89
N SER A 136 9.83 5.67 1.71
CA SER A 136 8.99 4.47 1.63
C SER A 136 8.02 4.51 0.46
N ASP A 137 7.44 5.66 0.15
CA ASP A 137 6.47 5.81 -0.94
C ASP A 137 6.97 5.35 -2.32
N PRO A 138 8.19 5.72 -2.77
CA PRO A 138 8.76 5.22 -4.01
C PRO A 138 9.01 3.70 -3.97
N ILE A 139 9.49 3.19 -2.84
CA ILE A 139 9.79 1.76 -2.66
C ILE A 139 8.50 0.94 -2.73
N VAL A 140 7.46 1.34 -1.98
CA VAL A 140 6.16 0.67 -1.98
C VAL A 140 5.55 0.68 -3.37
N ARG A 141 5.58 1.82 -4.07
CA ARG A 141 5.08 1.92 -5.45
C ARG A 141 5.85 1.03 -6.43
N ALA A 142 7.18 0.96 -6.29
CA ALA A 142 8.02 0.10 -7.12
C ALA A 142 7.78 -1.39 -6.88
N VAL A 143 7.46 -1.79 -5.64
CA VAL A 143 7.22 -3.20 -5.25
C VAL A 143 5.78 -3.64 -5.55
N LYS A 144 4.78 -2.76 -5.44
CA LYS A 144 3.37 -3.09 -5.58
C LYS A 144 3.03 -3.73 -6.93
N LYS A 145 3.54 -3.18 -8.03
CA LYS A 145 3.29 -3.69 -9.39
C LYS A 145 3.85 -5.11 -9.59
N PRO A 146 5.15 -5.39 -9.37
CA PRO A 146 5.70 -6.74 -9.47
C PRO A 146 5.00 -7.76 -8.58
N VAL A 147 4.70 -7.40 -7.33
CA VAL A 147 4.01 -8.31 -6.39
C VAL A 147 2.61 -8.64 -6.90
N THR A 148 1.86 -7.64 -7.38
CA THR A 148 0.51 -7.87 -7.92
C THR A 148 0.55 -8.81 -9.12
N ILE A 149 1.50 -8.62 -10.03
CA ILE A 149 1.69 -9.49 -11.20
C ILE A 149 2.02 -10.92 -10.76
N ALA A 150 2.97 -11.08 -9.82
CA ALA A 150 3.35 -12.40 -9.31
C ALA A 150 2.18 -13.12 -8.63
N VAL A 151 1.39 -12.41 -7.83
CA VAL A 151 0.18 -12.96 -7.19
C VAL A 151 -0.87 -13.33 -8.23
N LEU A 152 -1.11 -12.49 -9.24
CA LEU A 152 -2.04 -12.81 -10.33
C LEU A 152 -1.59 -14.04 -11.12
N ASP A 153 -0.30 -14.17 -11.40
CA ASP A 153 0.25 -15.35 -12.06
C ASP A 153 0.03 -16.62 -11.22
N GLU A 154 0.19 -16.55 -9.90
CA GLU A 154 -0.05 -17.69 -9.01
C GLU A 154 -1.54 -18.04 -8.92
N VAL A 155 -2.41 -17.05 -8.77
CA VAL A 155 -3.87 -17.27 -8.78
C VAL A 155 -4.31 -17.91 -10.09
N VAL A 156 -3.77 -17.48 -11.24
CA VAL A 156 -4.18 -18.06 -12.53
C VAL A 156 -3.77 -19.52 -12.67
N LYS A 157 -2.60 -19.93 -12.17
CA LYS A 157 -2.24 -21.36 -12.14
C LYS A 157 -3.27 -22.18 -11.38
N VAL A 158 -3.80 -21.63 -10.28
CA VAL A 158 -4.89 -22.27 -9.53
C VAL A 158 -6.18 -22.29 -10.36
N LEU A 159 -6.51 -21.19 -11.05
CA LEU A 159 -7.68 -21.16 -11.93
C LEU A 159 -7.56 -22.20 -13.07
N GLU A 160 -6.40 -22.32 -13.72
CA GLU A 160 -6.15 -23.29 -14.81
C GLU A 160 -6.38 -24.75 -14.40
N THR A 161 -6.35 -25.06 -13.10
CA THR A 161 -6.61 -26.41 -12.57
C THR A 161 -8.08 -26.64 -12.18
N GLY A 162 -8.95 -25.64 -12.32
CA GLY A 162 -10.37 -25.71 -11.95
C GLY A 162 -11.30 -26.20 -13.05
N ASN A 163 -12.32 -26.98 -12.68
CA ASN A 163 -13.38 -27.48 -13.58
C ASN A 163 -14.46 -26.41 -13.86
N TYR A 164 -14.12 -25.33 -14.57
CA TYR A 164 -15.08 -24.25 -14.88
C TYR A 164 -16.28 -24.67 -15.72
N PRO A 165 -16.13 -25.50 -16.77
CA PRO A 165 -17.28 -25.90 -17.58
C PRO A 165 -18.33 -26.66 -16.76
N GLU A 166 -17.87 -27.56 -15.89
CA GLU A 166 -18.74 -28.30 -14.97
C GLU A 166 -19.40 -27.39 -13.93
N ASN A 167 -18.64 -26.45 -13.35
CA ASN A 167 -19.20 -25.46 -12.41
C ASN A 167 -20.26 -24.57 -13.08
N LEU A 168 -20.02 -24.17 -14.34
CA LEU A 168 -20.98 -23.38 -15.12
C LEU A 168 -22.22 -24.21 -15.47
N ALA A 169 -22.05 -25.48 -15.87
CA ALA A 169 -23.17 -26.38 -16.12
C ALA A 169 -24.03 -26.56 -14.87
N ARG A 170 -23.40 -26.77 -13.71
CA ARG A 170 -24.08 -26.88 -12.41
C ARG A 170 -24.86 -25.62 -12.06
N SER A 171 -24.27 -24.45 -12.29
CA SER A 171 -24.92 -23.16 -12.04
C SER A 171 -26.10 -22.91 -13.02
N LEU A 172 -25.93 -23.24 -14.30
CA LEU A 172 -26.99 -23.09 -15.30
C LEU A 172 -28.16 -24.04 -15.03
N ASP A 173 -27.89 -25.25 -14.59
CA ASP A 173 -28.93 -26.21 -14.22
C ASP A 173 -29.69 -25.77 -12.94
N ALA A 174 -28.97 -25.27 -11.93
CA ALA A 174 -29.58 -24.75 -10.70
C ALA A 174 -30.52 -23.56 -10.94
N HIS A 175 -30.24 -22.74 -11.99
CA HIS A 175 -31.05 -21.57 -12.37
C HIS A 175 -31.87 -21.79 -13.65
N ARG A 176 -32.10 -23.04 -14.06
CA ARG A 176 -32.74 -23.40 -15.33
C ARG A 176 -34.10 -22.72 -15.55
N GLU A 177 -35.00 -22.78 -14.57
CA GLU A 177 -36.36 -22.24 -14.72
C GLU A 177 -36.37 -20.71 -14.88
N GLU A 178 -35.51 -20.01 -14.14
CA GLU A 178 -35.36 -18.55 -14.24
C GLU A 178 -34.82 -18.14 -15.60
N LEU A 179 -33.73 -18.78 -16.04
CA LEU A 179 -33.12 -18.47 -17.34
C LEU A 179 -34.06 -18.85 -18.50
N ARG A 180 -34.83 -19.94 -18.37
CA ARG A 180 -35.87 -20.32 -19.33
C ARG A 180 -36.95 -19.25 -19.46
N ALA A 181 -37.43 -18.71 -18.34
CA ALA A 181 -38.42 -17.63 -18.35
C ALA A 181 -37.87 -16.39 -19.06
N ILE A 182 -36.64 -15.97 -18.72
CA ILE A 182 -35.96 -14.82 -19.32
C ILE A 182 -35.77 -15.03 -20.83
N ILE A 183 -35.22 -16.17 -21.25
CA ILE A 183 -34.95 -16.45 -22.67
C ILE A 183 -36.27 -16.54 -23.45
N THR A 184 -37.29 -17.19 -22.90
CA THR A 184 -38.61 -17.27 -23.55
C THR A 184 -39.22 -15.88 -23.73
N GLU A 185 -39.11 -15.01 -22.73
CA GLU A 185 -39.56 -13.62 -22.81
C GLU A 185 -38.78 -12.87 -23.90
N LYS A 186 -37.44 -12.91 -23.87
CA LYS A 186 -36.59 -12.21 -24.84
C LYS A 186 -36.78 -12.69 -26.26
N VAL A 187 -36.87 -14.01 -26.47
CA VAL A 187 -37.16 -14.60 -27.78
C VAL A 187 -38.55 -14.13 -28.23
N SER A 188 -39.59 -14.23 -27.41
CA SER A 188 -40.95 -13.80 -27.81
C SER A 188 -41.06 -12.32 -28.22
N GLN A 189 -40.19 -11.47 -27.67
CA GLN A 189 -40.11 -10.03 -27.95
C GLN A 189 -39.17 -9.69 -29.12
N ASP A 190 -38.44 -10.66 -29.67
CA ASP A 190 -37.48 -10.43 -30.75
C ASP A 190 -38.18 -9.94 -32.03
N ARG A 191 -37.71 -8.81 -32.57
CA ARG A 191 -38.24 -8.22 -33.81
C ARG A 191 -37.95 -9.08 -35.04
N GLN A 192 -36.87 -9.87 -35.02
CA GLN A 192 -36.48 -10.76 -36.12
C GLN A 192 -37.47 -11.92 -36.32
N LEU A 193 -38.24 -12.30 -35.30
CA LEU A 193 -39.25 -13.34 -35.44
C LEU A 193 -40.40 -12.96 -36.37
N GLY A 194 -40.66 -11.67 -36.60
CA GLY A 194 -41.57 -11.17 -37.64
C GLY A 194 -42.85 -11.99 -37.82
N ARG A 195 -42.94 -12.75 -38.92
CA ARG A 195 -44.11 -13.58 -39.29
C ARG A 195 -44.24 -14.88 -38.47
N LEU A 196 -43.17 -15.39 -37.86
CA LEU A 196 -43.23 -16.56 -36.97
C LEU A 196 -44.05 -16.29 -35.71
N ARG A 197 -44.25 -15.03 -35.31
CA ARG A 197 -45.09 -14.71 -34.16
C ARG A 197 -46.59 -14.94 -34.40
N ARG A 198 -47.00 -15.20 -35.65
CA ARG A 198 -48.41 -15.36 -36.07
C ARG A 198 -48.81 -16.82 -36.31
N VAL A 199 -47.88 -17.78 -36.28
CA VAL A 199 -48.23 -19.20 -36.41
C VAL A 199 -48.91 -19.72 -35.15
N PRO A 200 -49.91 -20.61 -35.28
CA PRO A 200 -50.49 -21.29 -34.13
C PRO A 200 -49.40 -22.12 -33.43
N PHE A 201 -49.51 -22.28 -32.11
CA PHE A 201 -48.55 -23.01 -31.26
C PHE A 201 -47.13 -22.40 -31.16
N HIS A 202 -46.92 -21.14 -31.59
CA HIS A 202 -45.61 -20.45 -31.47
C HIS A 202 -45.01 -20.54 -30.05
N GLY A 203 -45.80 -20.31 -29.01
CA GLY A 203 -45.31 -20.36 -27.63
C GLY A 203 -44.90 -21.76 -27.15
N GLU A 204 -45.46 -22.83 -27.72
CA GLU A 204 -45.06 -24.21 -27.43
C GLU A 204 -43.79 -24.58 -28.18
N MET A 205 -43.68 -24.18 -29.46
CA MET A 205 -42.46 -24.36 -30.25
C MET A 205 -41.27 -23.64 -29.61
N VAL A 206 -41.44 -22.38 -29.20
CA VAL A 206 -40.37 -21.61 -28.53
C VAL A 206 -39.95 -22.30 -27.24
N ARG A 207 -40.90 -22.74 -26.39
CA ARG A 207 -40.58 -23.47 -25.15
C ARG A 207 -39.83 -24.77 -25.43
N GLY A 208 -40.27 -25.56 -26.41
CA GLY A 208 -39.60 -26.81 -26.78
C GLY A 208 -38.20 -26.60 -27.32
N VAL A 209 -37.99 -25.57 -28.15
CA VAL A 209 -36.66 -25.19 -28.66
C VAL A 209 -35.77 -24.73 -27.52
N VAL A 210 -36.24 -23.85 -26.63
CA VAL A 210 -35.48 -23.36 -25.47
C VAL A 210 -35.06 -24.53 -24.56
N ASP A 211 -35.97 -25.45 -24.26
CA ASP A 211 -35.66 -26.63 -23.42
C ASP A 211 -34.60 -27.53 -24.06
N THR A 212 -34.72 -27.75 -25.37
CA THR A 212 -33.78 -28.56 -26.13
C THR A 212 -32.41 -27.89 -26.17
N SER A 213 -32.37 -26.58 -26.45
CA SER A 213 -31.13 -25.79 -26.45
C SER A 213 -30.45 -25.81 -25.08
N PHE A 214 -31.20 -25.68 -23.98
CA PHE A 214 -30.63 -25.78 -22.63
C PHE A 214 -29.97 -27.14 -22.39
N ARG A 215 -30.63 -28.22 -22.79
CA ARG A 215 -30.08 -29.57 -22.64
C ARG A 215 -28.78 -29.73 -23.43
N VAL A 216 -28.81 -29.33 -24.71
CA VAL A 216 -27.62 -29.39 -25.58
C VAL A 216 -26.48 -28.54 -25.04
N VAL A 217 -26.74 -27.33 -24.55
CA VAL A 217 -25.71 -26.46 -23.96
C VAL A 217 -25.08 -27.10 -22.72
N LEU A 218 -25.88 -27.70 -21.84
CA LEU A 218 -25.37 -28.41 -20.66
C LEU A 218 -24.55 -29.63 -21.03
N GLU A 219 -25.00 -30.42 -22.02
CA GLU A 219 -24.22 -31.55 -22.54
C GLU A 219 -22.88 -31.09 -23.13
N VAL A 220 -22.87 -29.99 -23.89
CA VAL A 220 -21.65 -29.40 -24.44
C VAL A 220 -20.72 -28.93 -23.32
N LEU A 221 -21.22 -28.27 -22.28
CA LEU A 221 -20.40 -27.82 -21.14
C LEU A 221 -19.77 -28.97 -20.34
N LEU A 222 -20.29 -30.18 -20.45
CA LEU A 222 -19.73 -31.39 -19.81
C LEU A 222 -18.82 -32.19 -20.77
N ASP A 223 -18.67 -31.75 -22.02
CA ASP A 223 -17.80 -32.40 -23.00
C ASP A 223 -16.33 -32.05 -22.71
N PRO A 224 -15.43 -33.05 -22.63
CA PRO A 224 -14.01 -32.82 -22.30
C PRO A 224 -13.28 -31.93 -23.33
N ARG A 225 -13.80 -31.78 -24.55
CA ARG A 225 -13.22 -30.86 -25.56
C ARG A 225 -13.46 -29.39 -25.21
N ILE A 226 -14.45 -29.09 -24.38
CA ILE A 226 -14.73 -27.73 -23.92
C ILE A 226 -13.73 -27.29 -22.85
N ASP A 227 -13.09 -28.20 -22.13
CA ASP A 227 -12.06 -27.88 -21.13
C ASP A 227 -10.88 -27.11 -21.74
N GLU A 228 -10.42 -27.51 -22.94
CA GLU A 228 -9.34 -26.83 -23.66
C GLU A 228 -9.74 -25.41 -24.11
N PHE A 229 -10.99 -25.24 -24.54
CA PHE A 229 -11.53 -23.93 -24.89
C PHE A 229 -11.55 -23.00 -23.67
N PHE A 230 -12.05 -23.47 -22.53
CA PHE A 230 -12.08 -22.68 -21.30
C PHE A 230 -10.68 -22.35 -20.78
N SER A 231 -9.74 -23.29 -20.82
CA SER A 231 -8.34 -23.05 -20.47
C SER A 231 -7.74 -21.92 -21.33
N THR A 232 -8.02 -21.93 -22.64
CA THR A 232 -7.57 -20.86 -23.54
C THR A 232 -8.19 -19.51 -23.20
N VAL A 233 -9.50 -19.46 -22.94
CA VAL A 233 -10.19 -18.22 -22.52
C VAL A 233 -9.62 -17.70 -21.19
N VAL A 234 -9.35 -18.56 -20.21
CA VAL A 234 -8.76 -18.16 -18.93
C VAL A 234 -7.36 -17.58 -19.12
N ARG A 235 -6.53 -18.23 -19.96
CA ARG A 235 -5.18 -17.76 -20.28
C ARG A 235 -5.19 -16.41 -20.99
N GLU A 236 -6.09 -16.19 -21.94
CA GLU A 236 -6.26 -14.90 -22.61
C GLU A 236 -6.72 -13.80 -21.64
N ASN A 237 -7.70 -14.09 -20.79
CA ASN A 237 -8.17 -13.16 -19.77
C ASN A 237 -7.05 -12.80 -18.77
N ARG A 238 -6.19 -13.76 -18.38
CA ARG A 238 -4.99 -13.46 -17.58
C ARG A 238 -4.12 -12.43 -18.26
N GLU A 239 -3.77 -12.65 -19.52
CA GLU A 239 -2.88 -11.72 -20.24
C GLU A 239 -3.48 -10.31 -20.27
N GLN A 240 -4.79 -10.21 -20.43
CA GLN A 240 -5.50 -8.93 -20.38
C GLN A 240 -5.41 -8.28 -19.00
N ILE A 241 -5.66 -9.02 -17.92
CA ILE A 241 -5.57 -8.50 -16.53
C ILE A 241 -4.13 -8.07 -16.22
N ARG A 242 -3.14 -8.89 -16.58
CA ARG A 242 -1.72 -8.59 -16.39
C ARG A 242 -1.32 -7.29 -17.10
N ARG A 243 -1.67 -7.15 -18.38
CA ARG A 243 -1.42 -5.90 -19.13
C ARG A 243 -2.11 -4.70 -18.50
N ALA A 244 -3.34 -4.86 -18.02
CA ALA A 244 -4.05 -3.79 -17.34
C ALA A 244 -3.34 -3.33 -16.05
N VAL A 245 -2.79 -4.26 -15.27
CA VAL A 245 -2.00 -3.96 -14.06
C VAL A 245 -0.64 -3.34 -14.40
N GLU A 246 0.06 -3.84 -15.43
CA GLU A 246 1.31 -3.25 -15.91
C GLU A 246 1.11 -1.78 -16.30
N LEU A 247 0.04 -1.51 -17.04
CA LEU A 247 -0.38 -0.16 -17.46
C LEU A 247 -0.93 0.71 -16.31
N GLY A 248 -1.17 0.16 -15.12
CA GLY A 248 -1.69 0.90 -13.96
C GLY A 248 -3.16 1.30 -14.08
N LEU A 249 -3.94 0.62 -14.94
CA LEU A 249 -5.37 0.90 -15.15
C LEU A 249 -6.23 0.61 -13.91
N ASN A 250 -5.70 -0.16 -12.96
CA ASN A 250 -6.34 -0.42 -11.67
C ASN A 250 -6.26 0.76 -10.68
N GLU A 251 -5.44 1.78 -10.97
CA GLU A 251 -5.26 2.96 -10.11
C GLU A 251 -5.86 4.24 -10.71
N LEU A 252 -6.19 4.24 -12.01
CA LEU A 252 -6.67 5.40 -12.74
C LEU A 252 -8.13 5.20 -13.17
N GLU A 253 -9.06 5.95 -12.57
CA GLU A 253 -10.49 5.80 -12.82
C GLU A 253 -10.94 6.22 -14.23
N GLU A 254 -10.19 7.08 -14.92
CA GLU A 254 -10.46 7.45 -16.32
C GLU A 254 -9.10 7.66 -17.00
N SER A 255 -8.64 6.70 -17.79
CA SER A 255 -7.38 6.85 -18.51
C SER A 255 -7.56 6.57 -19.99
N GLU A 256 -6.97 7.43 -20.83
CA GLU A 256 -6.78 7.22 -22.27
C GLU A 256 -6.02 5.92 -22.56
N LEU A 257 -5.35 5.35 -21.55
CA LEU A 257 -4.68 4.05 -21.62
C LEU A 257 -5.67 2.87 -21.75
N GLU A 258 -6.96 3.05 -21.44
CA GLU A 258 -7.98 2.01 -21.71
C GLU A 258 -8.10 1.69 -23.21
N GLU A 259 -7.86 2.65 -24.10
CA GLU A 259 -7.88 2.44 -25.56
C GLU A 259 -6.74 1.54 -26.05
N ARG A 260 -5.68 1.38 -25.24
CA ARG A 260 -4.55 0.49 -25.57
C ARG A 260 -4.86 -0.99 -25.28
N LEU A 261 -5.95 -1.29 -24.58
CA LEU A 261 -6.41 -2.66 -24.41
C LEU A 261 -7.05 -3.16 -25.70
N ARG A 262 -6.66 -4.37 -26.14
CA ARG A 262 -7.27 -5.03 -27.32
C ARG A 262 -8.75 -5.35 -27.12
N VAL A 263 -9.20 -5.44 -25.87
CA VAL A 263 -10.54 -5.88 -25.51
C VAL A 263 -11.13 -4.92 -24.49
N ARG A 264 -12.43 -4.69 -24.67
CA ARG A 264 -13.26 -3.79 -23.87
C ARG A 264 -13.27 -4.17 -22.38
N THR A 265 -13.18 -3.17 -21.51
CA THR A 265 -13.35 -3.36 -20.06
C THR A 265 -14.82 -3.60 -19.67
N GLN A 266 -15.09 -4.36 -18.61
CA GLN A 266 -16.46 -4.57 -18.10
C GLN A 266 -17.14 -3.25 -17.75
N ARG A 267 -16.40 -2.28 -17.22
CA ARG A 267 -16.88 -0.94 -16.88
C ARG A 267 -17.35 -0.16 -18.11
N SER A 268 -16.60 -0.20 -19.21
CA SER A 268 -17.02 0.45 -20.46
C SER A 268 -18.21 -0.27 -21.09
N ALA A 269 -18.35 -1.58 -20.91
CA ALA A 269 -19.54 -2.35 -21.32
C ALA A 269 -20.80 -1.92 -20.56
N VAL A 270 -20.71 -1.79 -19.23
CA VAL A 270 -21.81 -1.29 -18.39
C VAL A 270 -22.18 0.16 -18.75
N LYS A 271 -21.20 1.06 -18.86
CA LYS A 271 -21.45 2.47 -19.24
C LYS A 271 -22.19 2.59 -20.58
N GLU A 272 -21.89 1.77 -21.58
CA GLU A 272 -22.62 1.79 -22.85
C GLU A 272 -23.97 1.09 -22.77
N PHE A 273 -24.08 -0.01 -22.02
CA PHE A 273 -25.37 -0.64 -21.77
C PHE A 273 -26.34 0.38 -21.17
N ASP A 274 -25.92 1.10 -20.14
CA ASP A 274 -26.66 2.20 -19.53
C ASP A 274 -26.94 3.33 -20.53
N ARG A 275 -25.98 3.70 -21.38
CA ARG A 275 -26.19 4.73 -22.42
C ARG A 275 -27.22 4.30 -23.47
N ARG A 276 -27.28 3.01 -23.83
CA ARG A 276 -28.23 2.45 -24.80
C ARG A 276 -29.61 2.13 -24.19
N HIS A 277 -29.68 1.94 -22.87
CA HIS A 277 -30.90 1.54 -22.15
C HIS A 277 -31.43 2.59 -21.18
N ARG A 278 -30.82 3.78 -21.10
CA ARG A 278 -31.44 4.96 -20.49
C ARG A 278 -32.68 5.34 -21.28
N ARG A 279 -33.84 4.96 -20.73
CA ARG A 279 -35.14 5.57 -21.00
C ARG A 279 -35.47 6.51 -19.85
#